data_AF-A0A349YTH2-F1
#
_entry.id   AF-A0A349YTH2-F1
#
_cell.length_a   1.000
_cell.length_b   1.000
_cell.length_c   1.000
_cell.angle_alpha   90.00
_cell.angle_beta   90.00
_cell.angle_gamma   90.00
#
_symmetry.space_group_name_H-M   'P 1'
#
loop_
_entity.id
_entity.type
_entity.pdbx_description
1 polymer ?
#
loop_
_entity_poly.entity_id
_entity_poly.type
_entity_poly.pdbx_seq_one_letter_code
_entity_poly.pdbx_strand_id
1 'polypeptide(L)'
;MDFKVPALCIQPIVENAVRYGISKKEEGGTAWIKTYEEDGYVVIVVKDDGIGMKYDKKGNVIYHDKTRGNHLGIENVRKRI
;
A
#
# COMPACT_ATOMS: atom_id res chain seq x y z
N MET A 1 -1.82 -14.01 17.52
CA MET A 1 -0.70 -13.13 17.88
C MET A 1 -1.28 -11.74 18.04
N ASP A 2 -1.05 -11.12 19.19
CA ASP A 2 -1.52 -9.76 19.45
C ASP A 2 -0.31 -8.82 19.43
N PHE A 3 -0.41 -7.70 18.71
CA PHE A 3 0.63 -6.69 18.63
C PHE A 3 0.03 -5.31 18.47
N LYS A 4 0.83 -4.28 18.72
CA LYS A 4 0.41 -2.87 18.58
C LYS A 4 1.13 -2.24 17.41
N VAL A 5 0.41 -1.41 16.68
CA VAL A 5 0.96 -0.53 15.65
C VAL A 5 0.53 0.90 15.93
N PRO A 6 1.31 1.91 15.51
CA PRO A 6 0.83 3.27 15.56
C PRO A 6 -0.45 3.41 14.72
N ALA A 7 -1.36 4.26 15.20
CA ALA A 7 -2.58 4.54 14.46
C ALA A 7 -2.25 5.04 13.04
N LEU A 8 -3.07 4.62 12.08
CA LEU A 8 -2.97 5.00 10.67
C LEU A 8 -1.70 4.52 9.94
N CYS A 9 -1.00 3.49 10.44
CA CYS A 9 0.12 2.90 9.69
C CYS A 9 -0.34 2.00 8.52
N ILE A 10 -1.44 1.26 8.69
CA ILE A 10 -1.91 0.31 7.66
C ILE A 10 -2.91 0.96 6.70
N GLN A 11 -3.75 1.87 7.22
CA GLN A 11 -4.83 2.51 6.46
C GLN A 11 -4.36 3.16 5.15
N PRO A 12 -3.26 3.96 5.10
CA PRO A 12 -2.84 4.60 3.86
C PRO A 12 -2.40 3.61 2.78
N ILE A 13 -1.85 2.46 3.19
CA ILE A 13 -1.40 1.42 2.27
C ILE A 13 -2.61 0.69 1.67
N VAL A 14 -3.59 0.36 2.51
CA VAL A 14 -4.84 -0.28 2.06
C VAL A 14 -5.67 0.68 1.20
N GLU A 15 -5.75 1.96 1.58
CA GLU A 15 -6.41 2.99 0.77
C GLU A 15 -5.75 3.10 -0.60
N ASN A 16 -4.42 3.08 -0.66
CA ASN A 16 -3.70 3.11 -1.94
C ASN A 16 -4.06 1.90 -2.83
N ALA A 17 -4.04 0.70 -2.25
CA ALA A 17 -4.41 -0.54 -2.96
C ALA A 17 -5.83 -0.47 -3.54
N VAL A 18 -6.80 0.00 -2.75
CA VAL A 18 -8.19 0.12 -3.18
C VAL A 18 -8.38 1.24 -4.20
N ARG A 19 -7.89 2.45 -3.90
CA ARG A 19 -8.13 3.65 -4.72
C ARG A 19 -7.39 3.65 -6.04
N TYR A 20 -6.18 3.10 -6.08
CA TYR A 20 -5.35 3.17 -7.29
C TYR A 20 -5.20 1.83 -8.01
N GLY A 21 -5.37 0.71 -7.31
CA GLY A 21 -5.35 -0.63 -7.91
C GLY A 21 -6.74 -1.12 -8.25
N ILE A 22 -7.52 -1.47 -7.23
CA ILE A 22 -8.77 -2.22 -7.37
C ILE A 22 -9.88 -1.40 -8.06
N SER A 23 -10.09 -0.15 -7.66
CA SER A 23 -11.18 0.69 -8.21
C SER A 23 -11.04 1.00 -9.69
N LYS A 24 -9.84 0.82 -10.25
CA LYS A 24 -9.52 1.04 -11.67
C LYS A 24 -9.62 -0.23 -12.51
N LYS A 25 -9.91 -1.37 -11.88
CA LYS A 25 -10.13 -2.67 -12.51
C LYS A 25 -11.65 -2.87 -12.64
N GLU A 26 -12.14 -3.11 -13.85
CA GLU A 26 -13.60 -3.14 -14.13
C GLU A 26 -14.32 -4.25 -13.35
N GLU A 27 -13.70 -5.42 -13.24
CA GLU A 27 -14.22 -6.55 -12.49
C GLU A 27 -14.08 -6.39 -10.96
N GLY A 28 -13.55 -5.27 -10.49
CA GLY A 28 -13.16 -5.07 -9.11
C GLY A 28 -11.95 -5.92 -8.72
N GLY A 29 -11.84 -6.24 -7.43
CA GLY A 29 -10.66 -6.91 -6.91
C GLY A 29 -10.69 -7.06 -5.40
N THR A 30 -9.62 -7.64 -4.86
CA THR A 30 -9.48 -7.98 -3.45
C THR A 30 -8.17 -7.42 -2.91
N ALA A 31 -8.24 -6.84 -1.71
CA ALA A 31 -7.07 -6.52 -0.91
C ALA A 31 -6.95 -7.54 0.24
N TRP A 32 -5.76 -8.10 0.41
CA TRP A 32 -5.43 -9.01 1.50
C TRP A 32 -4.47 -8.33 2.47
N ILE A 33 -4.74 -8.51 3.76
CA ILE A 33 -3.83 -8.16 4.84
C ILE A 33 -3.38 -9.46 5.50
N LYS A 34 -2.08 -9.71 5.50
CA LYS A 34 -1.46 -10.87 6.16
C LYS A 34 -0.47 -10.38 7.20
N THR A 35 -0.46 -11.02 8.37
CA THR A 35 0.50 -10.76 9.43
C THR A 35 1.18 -12.06 9.83
N TYR A 36 2.47 -11.97 10.16
CA TYR A 36 3.26 -13.10 10.68
C TYR A 36 4.49 -12.58 11.42
N GLU A 37 5.06 -13.42 12.29
CA GLU A 37 6.36 -13.15 12.92
C GLU A 37 7.47 -13.73 12.05
N GLU A 38 8.54 -12.96 11.87
CA GLU A 38 9.76 -13.37 11.16
C GLU A 38 10.94 -12.62 11.77
N ASP A 39 12.01 -13.34 12.14
CA ASP A 39 13.25 -12.79 12.68
C ASP A 39 13.09 -11.80 13.86
N GLY A 40 12.10 -12.03 14.73
CA GLY A 40 11.80 -11.16 15.86
C GLY A 40 11.03 -9.88 15.50
N TYR A 41 10.59 -9.75 14.25
CA TYR A 41 9.75 -8.65 13.77
C TYR A 41 8.33 -9.13 13.48
N VAL A 42 7.38 -8.21 13.59
CA VAL A 42 6.02 -8.41 13.07
C VAL A 42 5.98 -7.92 11.63
N VAL A 43 5.79 -8.83 10.69
CA VAL A 43 5.67 -8.50 9.28
C VAL A 43 4.19 -8.33 8.94
N ILE A 44 3.86 -7.17 8.35
CA ILE A 44 2.51 -6.85 7.88
C ILE A 44 2.59 -6.68 6.36
N VAL A 45 1.84 -7.51 5.63
CA VAL A 45 1.79 -7.49 4.17
C VAL A 45 0.41 -7.05 3.72
N VAL A 46 0.36 -5.99 2.93
CA VAL A 46 -0.83 -5.58 2.19
C VAL A 46 -0.61 -5.94 0.72
N LYS A 47 -1.50 -6.75 0.15
CA LYS A 47 -1.47 -7.18 -1.25
C LYS A 47 -2.81 -6.86 -1.90
N ASP A 48 -2.80 -6.45 -3.16
CA ASP A 48 -4.00 -6.39 -3.99
C ASP A 48 -3.80 -7.12 -5.33
N ASP A 49 -4.90 -7.36 -6.02
CA ASP A 49 -4.94 -7.88 -7.40
C ASP A 49 -5.54 -6.84 -8.36
N GLY A 50 -5.38 -5.56 -8.06
CA GLY A 50 -5.79 -4.46 -8.92
C GLY A 50 -4.92 -4.35 -10.18
N ILE A 51 -5.05 -3.23 -10.89
CA ILE A 51 -4.33 -3.00 -12.15
C ILE A 51 -2.80 -2.89 -12.01
N GLY A 52 -2.28 -2.88 -10.78
CA GLY A 52 -0.87 -2.69 -10.47
C GLY A 52 -0.36 -1.27 -10.71
N MET A 53 0.92 -1.06 -10.43
CA MET A 53 1.62 0.20 -10.66
C MET A 53 2.54 0.09 -11.88
N LYS A 54 2.61 1.15 -12.69
CA LYS A 54 3.63 1.25 -13.75
C LYS A 54 4.92 1.78 -13.16
N TYR A 55 6.05 1.31 -13.67
CA TYR A 55 7.37 1.76 -13.26
C TYR A 55 8.17 2.25 -14.48
N ASP A 56 9.02 3.25 -14.29
CA ASP A 56 9.96 3.70 -15.31
C ASP A 56 11.18 2.76 -15.37
N LYS A 57 12.06 2.99 -16.35
CA LYS A 57 13.30 2.20 -16.52
C LYS A 57 14.26 2.29 -15.33
N LYS A 58 14.05 3.25 -14.41
CA LYS A 58 14.84 3.45 -13.19
C LYS A 58 14.14 2.86 -11.95
N GLY A 59 12.97 2.24 -12.11
CA GLY A 59 12.19 1.66 -11.02
C GLY A 59 11.34 2.66 -10.24
N ASN A 60 11.17 3.89 -10.73
CA ASN A 60 10.26 4.85 -10.10
C ASN A 60 8.82 4.58 -10.52
N VAL A 61 7.88 4.70 -9.59
CA VAL A 61 6.46 4.57 -9.88
C VAL A 61 6.03 5.68 -10.85
N ILE A 62 5.48 5.31 -12.00
CA ILE A 62 4.86 6.21 -12.96
C ILE A 62 3.41 6.40 -12.56
N TYR A 63 3.14 7.54 -11.93
CA TYR A 63 1.78 7.96 -11.61
C TYR A 63 1.09 8.52 -12.86
N HIS A 64 -0.09 7.98 -13.19
CA HIS A 64 -0.91 8.47 -14.31
C HIS A 64 -1.57 9.82 -14.03
N ASP A 65 -1.64 10.23 -12.76
CA ASP A 65 -2.34 11.43 -12.32
C ASP A 65 -1.34 12.48 -11.83
N LYS A 66 -1.24 13.60 -12.56
CA LYS A 66 -0.34 14.75 -12.24
C LYS A 66 -0.80 15.54 -11.00
N THR A 67 -1.85 15.12 -10.31
CA THR A 67 -2.31 15.74 -9.07
C THR A 67 -1.35 15.43 -7.91
N ARG A 68 -0.35 16.32 -7.79
CA ARG A 68 0.58 16.72 -6.71
C ARG A 68 0.49 16.22 -5.24
N GLY A 69 -0.24 15.15 -4.87
CA GLY A 69 -0.41 14.73 -3.46
C GLY A 69 -0.15 13.27 -3.08
N ASN A 70 0.05 12.36 -4.04
CA ASN A 70 -0.15 10.91 -3.79
C ASN A 70 1.02 10.14 -3.14
N HIS A 71 2.16 10.78 -2.88
CA HIS A 71 3.30 10.15 -2.19
C HIS A 71 3.14 10.16 -0.66
N LEU A 72 2.18 10.94 -0.14
CA LEU A 72 1.97 11.13 1.29
C LEU A 72 1.61 9.82 2.01
N GLY A 73 0.87 8.89 1.41
CA GLY A 73 0.43 7.68 2.11
C GLY A 73 1.62 6.84 2.61
N ILE A 74 2.54 6.49 1.72
CA ILE A 74 3.73 5.70 2.08
C ILE A 74 4.75 6.54 2.86
N GLU A 75 4.94 7.81 2.50
CA GLU A 75 5.86 8.70 3.25
C GLU A 75 5.38 8.99 4.68
N ASN A 76 4.08 9.15 4.89
CA ASN A 76 3.50 9.38 6.22
C ASN A 76 3.62 8.14 7.09
N VAL A 77 3.48 6.95 6.50
CA VAL A 77 3.79 5.71 7.22
C VAL A 77 5.27 5.68 7.56
N ARG A 78 6.18 5.90 6.60
CA ARG A 78 7.63 5.92 6.82
C ARG A 78 8.11 6.95 7.85
N LYS A 79 7.44 8.08 7.99
CA LYS A 79 7.78 9.10 9.01
C LYS A 79 7.32 8.72 10.42
N ARG A 80 6.46 7.71 10.57
CA ARG A 80 5.78 7.35 11.82
C ARG A 80 6.39 6.11 12.49
N ILE A 81 7.27 5.40 11.78
CA ILE A 81 8.11 4.27 12.22
C ILE A 81 9.56 4.73 12.21
#